data_AF-A0A7X8UVM5-F1
#
_entry.id   AF-A0A7X8UVM5-F1
#
_cell.length_a   1.000
_cell.length_b   1.000
_cell.length_c   1.000
_cell.angle_alpha   90.00
_cell.angle_beta   90.00
_cell.angle_gamma   90.00
#
_symmetry.space_group_name_H-M   'P 1'
#
loop_
_entity.id
_entity.type
_entity.pdbx_description
1 polymer ?
#
loop_
_entity_poly.entity_id
_entity_poly.type
_entity_poly.pdbx_seq_one_letter_code
_entity_poly.pdbx_strand_id
1 'polypeptide(L)'
;MIRHKWIHSRVLLTSLLPLIVLVTVVFFRCDSPGNSGGLFRSLQGKQDRWTICCLRVSILDHEAICNQYADLLRRVRELDAGKVRVVSDATSSAVYYGEYTKISEPQTDRLIFPTQYQRDIELIRRLSSGNSTPFFGAQPELLERGDAPRHPQWSVFNASGQYTLHIAVFYNTGTFDQRREAAEQYVGALREAGFSAYFYHGMVKSHVFVGDFEEADIIHTPEGVHWGPRVEEFVSNNEAEFRHTTENGVIRKRRMPDGQFVAPQSVLRQVPRADEFSVMEQY
;
A
#
# COMPACT_ATOMS: atom_id res chain seq x y z
N MET A 1 34.30 79.48 37.00
CA MET A 1 33.97 79.57 35.56
C MET A 1 34.53 78.32 34.87
N ILE A 2 33.77 77.22 34.88
CA ILE A 2 34.26 75.88 34.56
C ILE A 2 33.37 75.28 33.47
N ARG A 3 34.03 74.76 32.43
CA ARG A 3 33.47 74.18 31.19
C ARG A 3 32.90 72.78 31.45
N HIS A 4 31.74 72.47 30.86
CA HIS A 4 31.31 71.10 30.52
C HIS A 4 30.56 71.16 29.17
N LYS A 5 31.22 70.85 28.06
CA LYS A 5 31.30 69.54 27.36
C LYS A 5 29.94 68.95 26.99
N TRP A 6 29.54 69.25 25.76
CA TRP A 6 28.53 68.55 24.98
C TRP A 6 29.03 67.15 24.56
N ILE A 7 28.20 66.12 24.74
CA ILE A 7 28.40 64.79 24.15
C ILE A 7 27.15 64.47 23.31
N HIS A 8 27.37 64.27 22.01
CA HIS A 8 26.38 63.75 21.07
C HIS A 8 26.27 62.24 21.23
N SER A 9 25.12 61.75 21.71
CA SER A 9 24.72 60.35 21.51
C SER A 9 23.95 60.22 20.20
N ARG A 10 24.62 59.73 19.15
CA ARG A 10 23.96 59.22 17.94
C ARG A 10 23.44 57.82 18.24
N VAL A 11 22.13 57.69 18.43
CA VAL A 11 21.43 56.39 18.40
C VAL A 11 21.23 56.03 16.93
N LEU A 12 21.99 55.04 16.45
CA LEU A 12 21.72 54.38 15.17
C LEU A 12 20.52 53.45 15.37
N LEU A 13 19.35 53.91 14.95
CA LEU A 13 18.14 53.10 14.84
C LEU A 13 18.28 52.22 13.59
N THR A 14 18.92 51.06 13.71
CA THR A 14 18.90 50.04 12.65
C THR A 14 17.51 49.42 12.60
N SER A 15 16.69 49.94 11.69
CA SER A 15 15.47 49.34 11.18
C SER A 15 15.77 47.93 10.65
N LEU A 16 15.47 46.92 11.46
CA LEU A 16 15.32 45.54 11.01
C LEU A 16 13.94 45.44 10.35
N LEU A 17 13.90 45.69 9.04
CA LEU A 17 12.78 45.27 8.20
C LEU A 17 12.68 43.74 8.27
N PRO A 18 11.53 43.16 8.67
CA PRO A 18 11.31 41.74 8.46
C PRO A 18 11.24 41.50 6.95
N LEU A 19 12.22 40.78 6.42
CA LEU A 19 12.19 40.21 5.09
C LEU A 19 11.06 39.18 5.08
N ILE A 20 9.85 39.61 4.71
CA ILE A 20 8.73 38.73 4.42
C ILE A 20 9.12 37.97 3.15
N VAL A 21 9.70 36.79 3.33
CA VAL A 21 9.87 35.81 2.26
C VAL A 21 8.49 35.26 1.98
N LEU A 22 7.78 35.92 1.05
CA LEU A 22 6.56 35.43 0.45
C LEU A 22 6.93 34.21 -0.40
N VAL A 23 7.00 33.03 0.23
CA VAL A 23 7.08 31.76 -0.49
C VAL A 23 5.78 31.61 -1.26
N THR A 24 5.80 32.04 -2.52
CA THR A 24 4.68 31.84 -3.43
C THR A 24 4.73 30.37 -3.80
N VAL A 25 4.06 29.53 -3.01
CA VAL A 25 3.77 28.15 -3.39
C VAL A 25 2.87 28.26 -4.62
N VAL A 26 3.46 28.10 -5.79
CA VAL A 26 2.73 28.04 -7.05
C VAL A 26 1.96 26.72 -7.02
N PHE A 27 0.75 26.76 -6.48
CA PHE A 27 -0.23 25.71 -6.69
C PHE A 27 -0.50 25.65 -8.19
N PHE A 28 0.05 24.64 -8.85
CA PHE A 28 -0.32 24.29 -10.22
C PHE A 28 -1.80 23.91 -10.21
N ARG A 29 -2.65 24.90 -10.47
CA ARG A 29 -4.06 24.69 -10.84
C ARG A 29 -4.06 24.08 -12.24
N CYS A 30 -4.03 22.76 -12.32
CA CYS A 30 -4.19 22.00 -13.55
C CYS A 30 -5.68 21.98 -13.95
N ASP A 31 -6.17 23.09 -14.49
CA ASP A 31 -7.35 23.05 -15.35
C ASP A 31 -6.88 22.77 -16.78
N SER A 32 -6.77 21.48 -17.12
CA SER A 32 -6.58 21.03 -18.50
C SER A 32 -7.62 19.97 -18.83
N PRO A 33 -8.62 20.29 -19.67
CA PRO A 33 -9.49 19.28 -20.24
C PRO A 33 -8.73 18.60 -21.37
N GLY A 34 -8.25 17.37 -21.11
CA GLY A 34 -7.72 16.48 -22.12
C GLY A 34 -6.20 16.36 -22.12
N ASN A 35 -5.76 15.13 -21.90
CA ASN A 35 -4.37 14.65 -21.99
C ASN A 35 -3.51 14.87 -20.73
N SER A 36 -3.89 14.20 -19.65
CA SER A 36 -3.08 13.94 -18.46
C SER A 36 -1.84 13.09 -18.83
N GLY A 37 -0.82 13.74 -19.38
CA GLY A 37 0.55 13.21 -19.47
C GLY A 37 1.24 13.23 -18.10
N GLY A 38 0.59 12.64 -17.10
CA GLY A 38 1.00 12.67 -15.70
C GLY A 38 2.33 11.97 -15.45
N LEU A 39 2.90 12.22 -14.27
CA LEU A 39 4.15 11.71 -13.68
C LEU A 39 4.47 10.21 -13.85
N PHE A 40 3.59 9.43 -14.48
CA PHE A 40 3.67 7.98 -14.63
C PHE A 40 3.75 7.60 -16.13
N ARG A 41 4.86 7.94 -16.80
CA ARG A 41 5.17 7.31 -18.09
C ARG A 41 5.46 5.83 -17.85
N SER A 42 4.89 4.94 -18.66
CA SER A 42 5.06 3.49 -18.55
C SER A 42 6.51 3.08 -18.80
N LEU A 43 7.34 3.04 -17.76
CA LEU A 43 8.45 2.09 -17.71
C LEU A 43 7.80 0.70 -17.78
N GLN A 44 8.22 -0.14 -18.73
CA GLN A 44 7.79 -1.54 -18.76
C GLN A 44 8.22 -2.19 -17.45
N GLY A 45 7.30 -2.28 -16.50
CA GLY A 45 7.53 -2.87 -15.19
C GLY A 45 7.69 -4.38 -15.32
N LYS A 46 8.42 -4.98 -14.38
CA LYS A 46 8.35 -6.42 -14.19
C LYS A 46 6.95 -6.74 -13.66
N GLN A 47 6.17 -7.49 -14.43
CA GLN A 47 4.84 -7.93 -13.99
C GLN A 47 4.94 -8.79 -12.73
N ASP A 48 3.97 -8.67 -11.82
CA ASP A 48 3.88 -9.50 -10.62
C ASP A 48 3.80 -10.99 -11.01
N ARG A 49 4.74 -11.79 -10.53
CA ARG A 49 4.76 -13.25 -10.71
C ARG A 49 4.11 -13.93 -9.51
N TRP A 50 3.19 -14.85 -9.78
CA TRP A 50 2.42 -15.59 -8.79
C TRP A 50 2.71 -17.09 -8.88
N THR A 51 2.56 -17.80 -7.79
CA THR A 51 2.63 -19.27 -7.69
C THR A 51 1.44 -19.76 -6.88
N ILE A 52 1.15 -21.06 -6.92
CA ILE A 52 0.23 -21.68 -5.96
C ILE A 52 1.06 -22.19 -4.79
N CYS A 53 0.80 -21.70 -3.57
CA CYS A 53 1.30 -22.32 -2.33
C CYS A 53 0.37 -23.48 -2.00
N CYS A 54 0.83 -24.72 -2.23
CA CYS A 54 0.03 -25.92 -2.06
C CYS A 54 -0.09 -26.34 -0.60
N LEU A 55 1.01 -26.26 0.15
CA LEU A 55 1.11 -26.67 1.55
C LEU A 55 2.24 -25.90 2.22
N ARG A 56 2.05 -25.49 3.47
CA ARG A 56 3.09 -24.93 4.34
C ARG A 56 3.12 -25.69 5.66
N VAL A 57 4.31 -26.04 6.13
CA VAL A 57 4.56 -26.83 7.34
C VAL A 57 5.60 -26.13 8.19
N SER A 58 5.34 -25.97 9.48
CA SER A 58 6.22 -25.27 10.45
C SER A 58 6.44 -26.09 11.74
N ILE A 59 6.43 -27.42 11.61
CA ILE A 59 6.72 -28.37 12.70
C ILE A 59 8.10 -29.00 12.48
N LEU A 60 8.59 -29.78 13.45
CA LEU A 60 9.80 -30.58 13.26
C LEU A 60 9.69 -31.45 11.99
N ASP A 61 10.82 -31.61 11.29
CA ASP A 61 10.91 -32.32 10.01
C ASP A 61 10.05 -31.72 8.87
N HIS A 62 9.72 -30.43 8.94
CA HIS A 62 8.93 -29.74 7.91
C HIS A 62 9.47 -29.94 6.48
N GLU A 63 10.78 -29.96 6.28
CA GLU A 63 11.40 -30.22 4.97
C GLU A 63 11.12 -31.64 4.44
N ALA A 64 11.30 -32.67 5.27
CA ALA A 64 11.03 -34.05 4.86
C ALA A 64 9.54 -34.24 4.50
N ILE A 65 8.64 -33.66 5.30
CA ILE A 65 7.19 -33.67 5.06
C ILE A 65 6.86 -32.98 3.73
N CYS A 66 7.38 -31.77 3.50
CA CYS A 66 7.14 -31.05 2.25
C CYS A 66 7.70 -31.78 1.03
N ASN A 67 8.87 -32.42 1.13
CA ASN A 67 9.43 -33.22 0.05
C ASN A 67 8.54 -34.43 -0.29
N GLN A 68 8.00 -35.12 0.72
CA GLN A 68 7.04 -36.21 0.50
C GLN A 68 5.79 -35.72 -0.25
N TYR A 69 5.21 -34.57 0.16
CA TYR A 69 4.05 -34.00 -0.52
C TYR A 69 4.37 -33.49 -1.92
N ALA A 70 5.56 -32.93 -2.14
CA ALA A 70 6.02 -32.56 -3.47
C ALA A 70 6.11 -33.77 -4.40
N ASP A 71 6.60 -34.92 -3.92
CA ASP A 71 6.66 -36.15 -4.70
C ASP A 71 5.27 -36.71 -5.05
N LEU A 72 4.28 -36.56 -4.15
CA LEU A 72 2.89 -36.87 -4.48
C LEU A 72 2.38 -35.97 -5.61
N LEU A 73 2.66 -34.67 -5.53
CA LEU A 73 2.21 -33.70 -6.53
C LEU A 73 2.85 -33.95 -7.90
N ARG A 74 4.14 -34.33 -7.95
CA ARG A 74 4.86 -34.68 -9.18
C ARG A 74 4.32 -35.92 -9.89
N ARG A 75 3.57 -36.79 -9.20
CA ARG A 75 2.98 -38.01 -9.77
C ARG A 75 1.60 -37.80 -10.39
N VAL A 76 1.02 -36.62 -10.22
CA VAL A 76 -0.29 -36.27 -10.81
C VAL A 76 -0.10 -36.05 -12.31
N ARG A 77 -0.73 -36.89 -13.14
CA ARG A 77 -0.53 -36.92 -14.60
C ARG A 77 -0.89 -35.60 -15.29
N GLU A 78 -1.85 -34.88 -14.73
CA GLU A 78 -2.36 -33.61 -15.25
C GLU A 78 -1.53 -32.39 -14.81
N LEU A 79 -0.55 -32.57 -13.93
CA LEU A 79 0.36 -31.52 -13.47
C LEU A 79 1.76 -31.72 -14.07
N ASP A 80 2.47 -30.61 -14.27
CA ASP A 80 3.86 -30.64 -14.71
C ASP A 80 4.79 -30.82 -13.50
N ALA A 81 5.45 -31.98 -13.42
CA ALA A 81 6.38 -32.28 -12.34
C ALA A 81 7.54 -31.27 -12.22
N GLY A 82 7.95 -30.66 -13.35
CA GLY A 82 9.01 -29.63 -13.38
C GLY A 82 8.60 -28.31 -12.75
N LYS A 83 7.29 -28.08 -12.53
CA LYS A 83 6.75 -26.89 -11.88
C LYS A 83 6.57 -27.03 -10.37
N VAL A 84 6.87 -28.21 -9.80
CA VAL A 84 6.79 -28.47 -8.36
C VAL A 84 8.11 -28.13 -7.69
N ARG A 85 8.09 -27.17 -6.76
CA ARG A 85 9.26 -26.76 -5.99
C ARG A 85 8.99 -26.78 -4.49
N VAL A 86 10.02 -27.10 -3.71
CA VAL A 86 10.01 -26.98 -2.25
C VAL A 86 10.94 -25.83 -1.89
N VAL A 87 10.47 -24.93 -1.02
CA VAL A 87 11.29 -23.87 -0.45
C VAL A 87 11.28 -24.06 1.06
N SER A 88 12.46 -24.04 1.65
CA SER A 88 12.68 -24.30 3.08
C SER A 88 13.51 -23.17 3.69
N ASP A 89 13.13 -22.76 4.88
CA ASP A 89 13.90 -21.89 5.77
C ASP A 89 14.14 -22.58 7.11
N ALA A 90 14.65 -21.85 8.11
CA ALA A 90 15.00 -22.42 9.41
C ALA A 90 13.79 -22.85 10.27
N THR A 91 12.58 -22.39 9.95
CA THR A 91 11.38 -22.61 10.78
C THR A 91 10.21 -23.23 10.02
N SER A 92 10.26 -23.25 8.69
CA SER A 92 9.18 -23.74 7.85
C SER A 92 9.63 -24.24 6.47
N SER A 93 8.77 -25.05 5.86
CA SER A 93 8.87 -25.45 4.46
C SER A 93 7.53 -25.22 3.77
N ALA A 94 7.58 -24.92 2.48
CA ALA A 94 6.40 -24.80 1.65
C ALA A 94 6.57 -25.51 0.30
N VAL A 95 5.49 -26.16 -0.15
CA VAL A 95 5.37 -26.77 -1.48
C VAL A 95 4.65 -25.78 -2.38
N TYR A 96 5.28 -25.45 -3.50
CA TYR A 96 4.74 -24.54 -4.49
C TYR A 96 4.55 -25.24 -5.84
N TYR A 97 3.57 -24.75 -6.62
CA TYR A 97 3.34 -25.18 -7.99
C TYR A 97 3.15 -24.00 -8.95
N GLY A 98 3.89 -24.07 -10.05
CA GLY A 98 3.70 -23.22 -11.21
C GLY A 98 4.13 -21.77 -11.02
N GLU A 99 4.09 -21.04 -12.13
CA GLU A 99 4.34 -19.61 -12.16
C GLU A 99 3.34 -18.97 -13.12
N TYR A 100 2.72 -17.89 -12.68
CA TYR A 100 1.58 -17.29 -13.36
C TYR A 100 1.70 -15.78 -13.32
N THR A 101 1.27 -15.14 -14.39
CA THR A 101 1.09 -13.70 -14.44
C THR A 101 -0.38 -13.42 -14.66
N LYS A 102 -0.94 -12.46 -13.92
CA LYS A 102 -2.32 -12.04 -14.16
C LYS A 102 -2.41 -11.32 -15.51
N ILE A 103 -3.53 -11.51 -16.19
CA ILE A 103 -3.83 -10.89 -17.48
C ILE A 103 -4.95 -9.87 -17.31
N SER A 104 -4.94 -8.80 -18.11
CA SER A 104 -6.04 -7.84 -18.09
C SER A 104 -7.29 -8.43 -18.73
N GLU A 105 -8.43 -8.31 -18.05
CA GLU A 105 -9.74 -8.64 -18.56
C GLU A 105 -10.26 -7.51 -19.46
N PRO A 106 -10.51 -7.75 -20.76
CA PRO A 106 -10.83 -6.68 -21.72
C PRO A 106 -12.03 -5.80 -21.37
N GLN A 107 -12.99 -6.33 -20.61
CA GLN A 107 -14.23 -5.62 -20.27
C GLN A 107 -14.11 -4.71 -19.05
N THR A 108 -13.22 -5.04 -18.11
CA THR A 108 -13.15 -4.39 -16.79
C THR A 108 -11.80 -3.77 -16.48
N ASP A 109 -10.78 -4.05 -17.31
CA ASP A 109 -9.37 -3.75 -17.09
C ASP A 109 -8.81 -4.30 -15.76
N ARG A 110 -9.52 -5.27 -15.17
CA ARG A 110 -9.07 -5.95 -13.96
C ARG A 110 -8.07 -7.03 -14.30
N LEU A 111 -7.05 -7.16 -13.48
CA LEU A 111 -6.09 -8.26 -13.57
C LEU A 111 -6.70 -9.53 -12.98
N ILE A 112 -6.92 -10.53 -13.83
CA ILE A 112 -7.43 -11.85 -13.46
C ILE A 112 -6.36 -12.91 -13.67
N PHE A 113 -6.46 -14.03 -12.93
CA PHE A 113 -5.59 -15.17 -13.19
C PHE A 113 -5.96 -15.85 -14.51
N PRO A 114 -4.98 -16.35 -15.29
CA PRO A 114 -5.25 -17.05 -16.53
C PRO A 114 -6.00 -18.37 -16.27
N THR A 115 -6.71 -18.89 -17.28
CA THR A 115 -7.47 -20.15 -17.18
C THR A 115 -6.60 -21.33 -16.73
N GLN A 116 -5.32 -21.36 -17.10
CA GLN A 116 -4.39 -22.40 -16.65
C GLN A 116 -4.24 -22.41 -15.13
N TYR A 117 -4.08 -21.25 -14.50
CA TYR A 117 -4.01 -21.13 -13.04
C TYR A 117 -5.28 -21.68 -12.38
N GLN A 118 -6.46 -21.33 -12.90
CA GLN A 118 -7.74 -21.77 -12.34
C GLN A 118 -7.88 -23.29 -12.39
N ARG A 119 -7.52 -23.90 -13.53
CA ARG A 119 -7.49 -25.35 -13.68
C ARG A 119 -6.54 -26.00 -12.68
N ASP A 120 -5.31 -25.48 -12.60
CA ASP A 120 -4.26 -26.06 -11.77
C ASP A 120 -4.63 -25.99 -10.28
N ILE A 121 -5.09 -24.84 -9.78
CA ILE A 121 -5.45 -24.69 -8.36
C ILE A 121 -6.68 -25.52 -7.98
N GLU A 122 -7.68 -25.63 -8.86
CA GLU A 122 -8.85 -26.47 -8.61
C GLU A 122 -8.49 -27.95 -8.58
N LEU A 123 -7.63 -28.40 -9.50
CA LEU A 123 -7.13 -29.77 -9.50
C LEU A 123 -6.37 -30.06 -8.21
N ILE A 124 -5.40 -29.21 -7.86
CA ILE A 124 -4.56 -29.35 -6.66
C ILE A 124 -5.43 -29.45 -5.40
N ARG A 125 -6.41 -28.56 -5.23
CA ARG A 125 -7.31 -28.55 -4.05
C ARG A 125 -8.16 -29.80 -3.91
N ARG A 126 -8.43 -30.51 -5.01
CA ARG A 126 -9.25 -31.73 -5.03
C ARG A 126 -8.44 -33.02 -4.84
N LEU A 127 -7.10 -32.95 -4.87
CA LEU A 127 -6.26 -34.13 -4.69
C LEU A 127 -6.45 -34.70 -3.27
N SER A 128 -6.67 -36.01 -3.21
CA SER A 128 -6.83 -36.77 -1.97
C SER A 128 -5.77 -37.86 -1.86
N SER A 129 -5.33 -38.14 -0.63
CA SER A 129 -4.39 -39.22 -0.31
C SER A 129 -4.94 -40.01 0.87
N GLY A 130 -5.56 -41.15 0.59
CA GLY A 130 -6.36 -41.87 1.58
C GLY A 130 -7.57 -41.04 2.02
N ASN A 131 -7.67 -40.75 3.32
CA ASN A 131 -8.77 -39.97 3.90
C ASN A 131 -8.46 -38.47 4.07
N SER A 132 -7.33 -37.97 3.55
CA SER A 132 -6.94 -36.55 3.67
C SER A 132 -6.91 -35.84 2.31
N THR A 133 -7.17 -34.53 2.33
CA THR A 133 -7.02 -33.61 1.20
C THR A 133 -5.90 -32.61 1.52
N PRO A 134 -4.62 -33.03 1.40
CA PRO A 134 -3.49 -32.28 1.95
C PRO A 134 -3.32 -30.87 1.36
N PHE A 135 -3.87 -30.63 0.17
CA PHE A 135 -3.76 -29.36 -0.54
C PHE A 135 -5.08 -28.57 -0.61
N PHE A 136 -6.07 -28.91 0.23
CA PHE A 136 -7.36 -28.21 0.26
C PHE A 136 -7.20 -26.69 0.48
N GLY A 137 -6.21 -26.29 1.29
CA GLY A 137 -5.85 -24.91 1.58
C GLY A 137 -4.93 -24.24 0.54
N ALA A 138 -4.69 -24.86 -0.63
CA ALA A 138 -3.80 -24.28 -1.63
C ALA A 138 -4.29 -22.88 -2.06
N GLN A 139 -3.38 -21.91 -2.20
CA GLN A 139 -3.75 -20.50 -2.44
C GLN A 139 -2.71 -19.77 -3.30
N PRO A 140 -3.09 -18.66 -3.99
CA PRO A 140 -2.12 -17.85 -4.71
C PRO A 140 -1.13 -17.19 -3.74
N GLU A 141 0.15 -17.21 -4.09
CA GLU A 141 1.20 -16.50 -3.38
C GLU A 141 2.08 -15.74 -4.37
N LEU A 142 2.54 -14.55 -3.99
CA LEU A 142 3.41 -13.73 -4.83
C LEU A 142 4.84 -14.31 -4.76
N LEU A 143 5.41 -14.67 -5.91
CA LEU A 143 6.68 -15.40 -6.01
C LEU A 143 7.90 -14.53 -5.69
N GLU A 144 7.88 -13.30 -6.18
CA GLU A 144 8.86 -12.27 -5.84
C GLU A 144 8.07 -11.12 -5.22
N ARG A 145 8.24 -10.89 -3.91
CA ARG A 145 8.05 -9.53 -3.41
C ARG A 145 9.07 -8.72 -4.21
N GLY A 146 8.59 -7.84 -5.08
CA GLY A 146 9.46 -6.92 -5.83
C GLY A 146 10.44 -6.19 -4.92
N ASP A 147 11.37 -5.44 -5.52
CA ASP A 147 12.50 -4.82 -4.83
C ASP A 147 12.13 -4.20 -3.47
N ALA A 148 13.07 -4.28 -2.53
CA ALA A 148 12.90 -3.66 -1.23
C ALA A 148 12.54 -2.17 -1.40
N PRO A 149 11.63 -1.63 -0.56
CA PRO A 149 11.22 -0.24 -0.70
C PRO A 149 12.43 0.70 -0.66
N ARG A 150 12.42 1.76 -1.48
CA ARG A 150 13.57 2.69 -1.56
C ARG A 150 13.76 3.47 -0.26
N HIS A 151 12.64 3.75 0.41
CA HIS A 151 12.61 4.49 1.67
C HIS A 151 11.89 3.67 2.75
N PRO A 152 12.52 2.62 3.31
CA PRO A 152 11.87 1.75 4.30
C PRO A 152 11.42 2.50 5.56
N GLN A 153 12.05 3.63 5.89
CA GLN A 153 11.65 4.51 6.98
C GLN A 153 10.28 5.18 6.77
N TRP A 154 9.75 5.23 5.54
CA TRP A 154 8.41 5.75 5.25
C TRP A 154 7.32 4.67 5.32
N SER A 155 7.67 3.47 5.74
CA SER A 155 6.68 2.44 6.04
C SER A 155 5.73 2.89 7.15
N VAL A 156 4.44 2.55 7.04
CA VAL A 156 3.41 2.88 8.05
C VAL A 156 3.74 2.31 9.44
N PHE A 157 4.52 1.24 9.52
CA PHE A 157 5.00 0.68 10.79
C PHE A 157 5.90 1.65 11.58
N ASN A 158 6.43 2.69 10.93
CA ASN A 158 7.21 3.76 11.56
C ASN A 158 6.39 5.02 11.85
N ALA A 159 5.06 4.98 11.68
CA ALA A 159 4.21 6.11 12.05
C ALA A 159 4.25 6.34 13.57
N SER A 160 4.34 7.62 13.95
CA SER A 160 4.48 8.02 15.35
C SER A 160 3.14 7.95 16.08
N GLY A 161 2.06 8.31 15.38
CA GLY A 161 0.70 8.23 15.90
C GLY A 161 0.22 6.80 16.13
N GLN A 162 -0.88 6.66 16.86
CA GLN A 162 -1.64 5.42 16.99
C GLN A 162 -2.55 5.18 15.78
N TYR A 163 -2.91 6.26 15.08
CA TYR A 163 -3.75 6.22 13.88
C TYR A 163 -3.16 7.10 12.78
N THR A 164 -3.52 6.77 11.55
CA THR A 164 -3.16 7.52 10.36
C THR A 164 -4.31 7.49 9.34
N LEU A 165 -4.44 8.54 8.54
CA LEU A 165 -5.54 8.67 7.58
C LEU A 165 -5.18 7.96 6.28
N HIS A 166 -5.95 6.96 5.88
CA HIS A 166 -5.79 6.27 4.59
C HIS A 166 -6.39 7.10 3.45
N ILE A 167 -5.55 7.58 2.52
CA ILE A 167 -5.93 8.56 1.50
C ILE A 167 -5.75 8.06 0.06
N ALA A 168 -4.97 7.02 -0.19
CA ALA A 168 -4.84 6.46 -1.53
C ALA A 168 -4.51 4.97 -1.52
N VAL A 169 -4.91 4.31 -2.60
CA VAL A 169 -4.52 2.94 -2.90
C VAL A 169 -4.06 2.82 -4.35
N PHE A 170 -2.91 2.17 -4.53
CA PHE A 170 -2.36 1.84 -5.83
C PHE A 170 -2.42 0.33 -6.04
N TYR A 171 -2.87 -0.10 -7.22
CA TYR A 171 -2.93 -1.50 -7.59
C TYR A 171 -2.73 -1.67 -9.09
N ASN A 172 -2.15 -2.81 -9.47
CA ASN A 172 -1.84 -3.09 -10.86
C ASN A 172 -3.14 -3.31 -11.68
N THR A 173 -3.14 -2.80 -12.90
CA THR A 173 -4.19 -2.93 -13.94
C THR A 173 -3.53 -3.35 -15.26
N GLY A 174 -4.29 -3.50 -16.34
CA GLY A 174 -3.69 -3.80 -17.66
C GLY A 174 -2.77 -2.70 -18.20
N THR A 175 -2.93 -1.47 -17.73
CA THR A 175 -2.20 -0.29 -18.21
C THR A 175 -1.28 0.34 -17.17
N PHE A 176 -1.23 -0.20 -15.95
CA PHE A 176 -0.46 0.32 -14.84
C PHE A 176 0.06 -0.83 -13.97
N ASP A 177 1.36 -1.01 -13.87
CA ASP A 177 2.01 -2.14 -13.18
C ASP A 177 3.01 -1.73 -12.08
N GLN A 178 3.12 -0.42 -11.81
CA GLN A 178 4.10 0.19 -10.90
C GLN A 178 3.46 0.64 -9.58
N ARG A 179 2.54 -0.15 -9.01
CA ARG A 179 1.78 0.26 -7.82
C ARG A 179 2.67 0.66 -6.62
N ARG A 180 3.83 0.01 -6.46
CA ARG A 180 4.70 0.23 -5.31
C ARG A 180 5.45 1.54 -5.47
N GLU A 181 6.09 1.71 -6.63
CA GLU A 181 6.82 2.90 -7.00
C GLU A 181 5.92 4.13 -6.99
N ALA A 182 4.69 4.02 -7.49
CA ALA A 182 3.73 5.12 -7.46
C ALA A 182 3.33 5.50 -6.03
N ALA A 183 3.12 4.52 -5.14
CA ALA A 183 2.83 4.80 -3.73
C ALA A 183 4.02 5.47 -3.03
N GLU A 184 5.25 5.00 -3.27
CA GLU A 184 6.47 5.59 -2.72
C GLU A 184 6.70 7.02 -3.23
N GLN A 185 6.50 7.26 -4.53
CA GLN A 185 6.60 8.60 -5.12
C GLN A 185 5.54 9.54 -4.55
N TYR A 186 4.31 9.06 -4.38
CA TYR A 186 3.23 9.86 -3.83
C TYR A 186 3.50 10.23 -2.37
N VAL A 187 3.98 9.28 -1.55
CA VAL A 187 4.46 9.57 -0.20
C VAL A 187 5.62 10.56 -0.21
N GLY A 188 6.59 10.42 -1.12
CA GLY A 188 7.70 11.36 -1.27
C GLY A 188 7.22 12.79 -1.49
N ALA A 189 6.30 12.99 -2.43
CA ALA A 189 5.72 14.31 -2.72
C ALA A 189 4.98 14.90 -1.51
N LEU A 190 4.21 14.10 -0.76
CA LEU A 190 3.53 14.55 0.46
C LEU A 190 4.53 14.96 1.55
N ARG A 191 5.63 14.20 1.71
CA ARG A 191 6.67 14.53 2.69
C ARG A 191 7.47 15.77 2.32
N GLU A 192 7.73 15.99 1.03
CA GLU A 192 8.33 17.23 0.52
C GLU A 192 7.43 18.46 0.81
N ALA A 193 6.11 18.26 0.80
CA ALA A 193 5.12 19.26 1.20
C ALA A 193 4.99 19.44 2.73
N GLY A 194 5.76 18.70 3.53
CA GLY A 194 5.80 18.83 4.99
C GLY A 194 4.82 17.94 5.76
N PHE A 195 4.13 17.01 5.09
CA PHE A 195 3.22 16.08 5.76
C PHE A 195 3.96 14.84 6.30
N SER A 196 3.54 14.34 7.45
CA SER A 196 3.82 12.96 7.85
C SER A 196 3.06 12.01 6.94
N ALA A 197 3.73 11.39 5.98
CA ALA A 197 3.11 10.43 5.06
C ALA A 197 3.86 9.10 5.03
N TYR A 198 3.10 8.03 4.79
CA TYR A 198 3.55 6.65 4.90
C TYR A 198 2.97 5.76 3.80
N PHE A 199 3.66 4.66 3.49
CA PHE A 199 3.13 3.60 2.64
C PHE A 199 3.03 2.25 3.37
N TYR A 200 2.15 1.39 2.87
CA TYR A 200 2.15 -0.04 3.17
C TYR A 200 2.00 -0.83 1.88
N HIS A 201 2.94 -1.73 1.60
CA HIS A 201 2.86 -2.62 0.44
C HIS A 201 2.27 -3.97 0.87
N GLY A 202 0.98 -4.15 0.59
CA GLY A 202 0.34 -5.46 0.61
C GLY A 202 0.72 -6.29 -0.61
N MET A 203 0.14 -7.49 -0.71
CA MET A 203 0.41 -8.39 -1.85
C MET A 203 -0.06 -7.80 -3.18
N VAL A 204 -1.30 -7.28 -3.21
CA VAL A 204 -1.97 -6.81 -4.44
C VAL A 204 -2.13 -5.29 -4.51
N LYS A 205 -1.97 -4.60 -3.38
CA LYS A 205 -2.22 -3.16 -3.23
C LYS A 205 -1.07 -2.50 -2.48
N SER A 206 -0.83 -1.23 -2.80
CA SER A 206 0.02 -0.34 -2.02
C SER A 206 -0.84 0.79 -1.49
N HIS A 207 -0.93 0.91 -0.17
CA HIS A 207 -1.73 1.90 0.52
C HIS A 207 -0.87 3.09 0.90
N VAL A 208 -1.46 4.28 0.85
CA VAL A 208 -0.82 5.53 1.28
C VAL A 208 -1.64 6.16 2.38
N PHE A 209 -0.92 6.59 3.42
CA PHE A 209 -1.47 7.18 4.62
C PHE A 209 -0.82 8.53 4.92
N VAL A 210 -1.53 9.36 5.66
CA VAL A 210 -1.06 10.69 6.10
C VAL A 210 -1.50 11.00 7.53
N GLY A 211 -0.66 11.75 8.23
CA GLY A 211 -0.89 12.20 9.60
C GLY A 211 -0.48 11.20 10.66
N ASP A 212 -0.13 11.74 11.82
CA ASP A 212 0.15 11.04 13.08
C ASP A 212 -0.90 11.48 14.11
N PHE A 213 -1.94 10.66 14.27
CA PHE A 213 -3.06 10.93 15.17
C PHE A 213 -3.02 10.02 16.39
N GLU A 214 -3.42 10.56 17.54
CA GLU A 214 -3.51 9.84 18.80
C GLU A 214 -4.96 9.42 19.08
N GLU A 215 -5.19 8.55 20.07
CA GLU A 215 -6.53 8.14 20.51
C GLU A 215 -7.45 9.32 20.83
N ALA A 216 -6.91 10.40 21.39
CA ALA A 216 -7.67 11.61 21.73
C ALA A 216 -8.18 12.39 20.50
N ASP A 217 -7.64 12.11 19.32
CA ASP A 217 -8.05 12.72 18.05
C ASP A 217 -9.23 11.97 17.40
N ILE A 218 -9.79 10.98 18.10
CA ILE A 218 -10.80 10.05 17.61
C ILE A 218 -12.02 10.08 18.51
N ILE A 219 -13.20 10.03 17.90
CA ILE A 219 -14.47 9.93 18.61
C ILE A 219 -15.02 8.53 18.39
N HIS A 220 -15.08 7.73 19.46
CA HIS A 220 -15.74 6.43 19.45
C HIS A 220 -17.20 6.59 19.80
N THR A 221 -18.08 6.13 18.91
CA THR A 221 -19.52 6.08 19.13
C THR A 221 -20.02 4.64 18.97
N PRO A 222 -21.25 4.31 19.40
CA PRO A 222 -21.86 3.02 19.13
C PRO A 222 -21.95 2.68 17.63
N GLU A 223 -21.97 3.69 16.76
CA GLU A 223 -22.02 3.55 15.30
C GLU A 223 -20.63 3.31 14.67
N GLY A 224 -19.54 3.62 15.39
CA GLY A 224 -18.18 3.35 14.96
C GLY A 224 -17.18 4.44 15.31
N VAL A 225 -16.12 4.52 14.50
CA VAL A 225 -15.01 5.45 14.67
C VAL A 225 -15.22 6.69 13.82
N HIS A 226 -15.24 7.87 14.45
CA HIS A 226 -15.40 9.17 13.80
C HIS A 226 -14.16 10.05 13.98
N TRP A 227 -13.99 11.02 13.07
CA TRP A 227 -12.93 12.03 13.17
C TRP A 227 -13.15 12.94 14.37
N GLY A 228 -12.14 13.11 15.20
CA GLY A 228 -12.11 14.18 16.19
C GLY A 228 -11.70 15.53 15.58
N PRO A 229 -11.80 16.63 16.34
CA PRO A 229 -11.62 17.98 15.83
C PRO A 229 -10.28 18.21 15.11
N ARG A 230 -9.19 17.64 15.59
CA ARG A 230 -7.86 17.77 14.96
C ARG A 230 -7.81 17.11 13.59
N VAL A 231 -8.45 15.94 13.42
CA VAL A 231 -8.52 15.24 12.13
C VAL A 231 -9.41 16.01 11.16
N GLU A 232 -10.56 16.51 11.62
CA GLU A 232 -11.45 17.33 10.81
C GLU A 232 -10.77 18.61 10.32
N GLU A 233 -10.07 19.32 11.20
CA GLU A 233 -9.30 20.52 10.84
C GLU A 233 -8.20 20.18 9.82
N PHE A 234 -7.45 19.09 10.06
CA PHE A 234 -6.40 18.63 9.15
C PHE A 234 -6.94 18.33 7.74
N VAL A 235 -8.08 17.63 7.65
CA VAL A 235 -8.73 17.30 6.37
C VAL A 235 -9.33 18.56 5.73
N SER A 236 -9.97 19.44 6.51
CA SER A 236 -10.56 20.69 6.01
C SER A 236 -9.52 21.60 5.37
N ASN A 237 -8.35 21.75 6.02
CA ASN A 237 -7.24 22.56 5.50
C ASN A 237 -6.60 21.97 4.23
N ASN A 238 -6.87 20.70 3.91
CA ASN A 238 -6.29 19.96 2.79
C ASN A 238 -7.37 19.20 2.01
N GLU A 239 -8.56 19.79 1.89
CA GLU A 239 -9.78 19.10 1.47
C GLU A 239 -9.65 18.40 0.11
N ALA A 240 -9.00 19.05 -0.85
CA ALA A 240 -8.82 18.52 -2.21
C ALA A 240 -8.03 17.21 -2.24
N GLU A 241 -7.08 17.03 -1.31
CA GLU A 241 -6.17 15.89 -1.30
C GLU A 241 -6.62 14.80 -0.33
N PHE A 242 -7.13 15.18 0.86
CA PHE A 242 -7.32 14.24 1.97
C PHE A 242 -8.77 13.88 2.25
N ARG A 243 -9.77 14.54 1.67
CA ARG A 243 -11.18 14.20 1.95
C ARG A 243 -11.59 12.84 1.37
N HIS A 244 -11.03 12.47 0.23
CA HIS A 244 -11.43 11.26 -0.50
C HIS A 244 -10.27 10.31 -0.72
N THR A 245 -10.54 9.01 -0.63
CA THR A 245 -9.57 8.00 -1.03
C THR A 245 -9.44 7.98 -2.54
N THR A 246 -8.22 8.10 -3.06
CA THR A 246 -7.94 7.94 -4.49
C THR A 246 -7.55 6.49 -4.83
N GLU A 247 -7.90 6.05 -6.03
CA GLU A 247 -7.51 4.76 -6.58
C GLU A 247 -6.65 5.00 -7.83
N ASN A 248 -5.37 4.58 -7.78
CA ASN A 248 -4.37 4.89 -8.80
C ASN A 248 -4.32 6.39 -9.16
N GLY A 249 -4.37 7.26 -8.14
CA GLY A 249 -4.34 8.72 -8.29
C GLY A 249 -5.63 9.38 -8.76
N VAL A 250 -6.74 8.64 -8.85
CA VAL A 250 -8.04 9.18 -9.30
C VAL A 250 -9.13 8.93 -8.27
N ILE A 251 -9.98 9.93 -8.02
CA ILE A 251 -11.19 9.76 -7.18
C ILE A 251 -12.24 8.96 -7.96
N ARG A 252 -12.43 7.68 -7.60
CA ARG A 252 -13.43 6.82 -8.22
C ARG A 252 -14.74 6.85 -7.44
N LYS A 253 -15.81 7.35 -8.07
CA LYS A 253 -17.16 7.32 -7.51
C LYS A 253 -17.75 5.91 -7.60
N ARG A 254 -18.42 5.46 -6.53
CA ARG A 254 -19.10 4.16 -6.45
C ARG A 254 -20.60 4.36 -6.43
N ARG A 255 -21.33 3.50 -7.12
CA ARG A 255 -22.79 3.49 -7.10
C ARG A 255 -23.26 2.78 -5.83
N MET A 256 -23.98 3.50 -4.98
CA MET A 256 -24.59 3.00 -3.75
C MET A 256 -25.89 2.25 -4.03
N PRO A 257 -26.44 1.47 -3.07
CA PRO A 257 -27.71 0.73 -3.26
C PRO A 257 -28.91 1.62 -3.63
N ASP A 258 -28.90 2.88 -3.21
CA ASP A 258 -29.90 3.90 -3.56
C ASP A 258 -29.72 4.48 -4.99
N GLY A 259 -28.67 4.04 -5.70
CA GLY A 259 -28.33 4.50 -7.04
C GLY A 259 -27.46 5.76 -7.10
N GLN A 260 -27.16 6.42 -5.98
CA GLN A 260 -26.31 7.60 -5.94
C GLN A 260 -24.84 7.24 -6.17
N PHE A 261 -24.09 8.16 -6.79
CA PHE A 261 -22.64 8.02 -6.97
C PHE A 261 -21.89 8.81 -5.90
N VAL A 262 -21.22 8.09 -5.00
CA VAL A 262 -20.50 8.69 -3.87
C VAL A 262 -19.00 8.42 -4.01
N ALA A 263 -18.18 9.44 -3.78
CA ALA A 263 -16.73 9.29 -3.68
C ALA A 263 -16.37 8.74 -2.29
N PRO A 264 -15.59 7.66 -2.19
CA PRO A 264 -15.21 7.10 -0.90
C PRO A 264 -14.43 8.13 -0.09
N GLN A 265 -14.85 8.36 1.15
CA GLN A 265 -14.10 9.22 2.07
C GLN A 265 -12.82 8.52 2.53
N SER A 266 -11.80 9.31 2.86
CA SER A 266 -10.63 8.82 3.59
C SER A 266 -11.04 8.28 4.96
N VAL A 267 -10.31 7.30 5.47
CA VAL A 267 -10.70 6.59 6.69
C VAL A 267 -9.50 6.53 7.64
N LEU A 268 -9.72 6.81 8.92
CA LEU A 268 -8.68 6.60 9.94
C LEU A 268 -8.41 5.12 10.11
N ARG A 269 -7.14 4.75 10.14
CA ARG A 269 -6.67 3.39 10.35
C ARG A 269 -5.72 3.37 11.52
N GLN A 270 -5.86 2.37 12.38
CA GLN A 270 -4.90 2.11 13.42
C GLN A 270 -3.57 1.71 12.79
N VAL A 271 -2.48 2.28 13.30
CA VAL A 271 -1.12 1.94 12.88
C VAL A 271 -0.80 0.53 13.41
N PRO A 272 -0.47 -0.44 12.54
CA PRO A 272 -0.15 -1.78 13.01
C PRO A 272 1.10 -1.75 13.88
N ARG A 273 1.02 -2.39 15.05
CA ARG A 273 2.20 -2.62 15.91
C ARG A 273 2.79 -3.99 15.60
N ALA A 274 4.06 -4.19 15.96
CA ALA A 274 4.86 -5.35 15.54
C ALA A 274 4.30 -6.70 16.01
N ASP A 275 3.35 -6.70 16.92
CA ASP A 275 2.61 -7.85 17.45
C ASP A 275 1.30 -8.15 16.70
N GLU A 276 0.83 -7.26 15.82
CA GLU A 276 -0.51 -7.31 15.20
C GLU A 276 -0.51 -7.52 13.67
N PHE A 277 0.52 -8.17 13.12
CA PHE A 277 0.72 -8.31 11.66
C PHE A 277 -0.45 -8.94 10.87
N SER A 278 -1.35 -9.68 11.52
CA SER A 278 -2.45 -10.40 10.85
C SER A 278 -3.56 -9.47 10.30
N VAL A 279 -3.71 -8.26 10.84
CA VAL A 279 -4.87 -7.40 10.53
C VAL A 279 -4.76 -6.73 9.16
N MET A 280 -3.55 -6.54 8.63
CA MET A 280 -3.35 -5.76 7.40
C MET A 280 -3.62 -6.52 6.09
N GLU A 281 -3.62 -7.85 6.09
CA GLU A 281 -3.93 -8.63 4.87
C GLU A 281 -5.43 -8.62 4.52
N GLN A 282 -6.29 -8.09 5.40
CA GLN A 282 -7.73 -7.96 5.16
C GLN A 282 -8.11 -6.69 4.37
N TYR A 283 -7.15 -5.84 3.99
CA TYR A 283 -7.35 -4.58 3.24
C TYR A 283 -7.21 -4.73 1.70
#